data_AF-A0A0R2K3I9-F1
#
_entry.id   AF-A0A0R2K3I9-F1
#
_cell.length_a   1.000
_cell.length_b   1.000
_cell.length_c   1.000
_cell.angle_alpha   90.00
_cell.angle_beta   90.00
_cell.angle_gamma   90.00
#
_symmetry.space_group_name_H-M   'P 1'
#
loop_
_entity.id
_entity.type
_entity.pdbx_description
1 polymer ?
#
loop_
_entity_poly.entity_id
_entity_poly.type
_entity_poly.pdbx_seq_one_letter_code
_entity_poly.pdbx_strand_id
1 'polypeptide(L)'
;MYRYFIQPIFNKYKGSLVGYEMLIREYVNGHWQLPQCFSAIPKQVQSELLVTVAQKLSRKIGFVYFNLTWEQFLDNEFAQI
;
A
#
# COMPACT_ATOMS: atom_id res chain seq x y z
N MET A 1 9.75 6.86 -9.53
CA MET A 1 9.34 7.22 -8.15
C MET A 1 8.06 6.47 -7.81
N TYR A 2 7.91 5.94 -6.60
CA TYR A 2 6.70 5.22 -6.17
C TYR A 2 5.91 5.97 -5.08
N ARG A 3 4.59 5.78 -5.04
CA ARG A 3 3.70 6.32 -4.00
C ARG A 3 2.46 5.44 -3.83
N TYR A 4 1.93 5.34 -2.62
CA TYR A 4 0.60 4.77 -2.38
C TYR A 4 -0.51 5.79 -2.61
N PHE A 5 -1.48 5.39 -3.43
CA PHE A 5 -2.81 5.98 -3.50
C PHE A 5 -3.72 5.20 -2.54
N ILE A 6 -4.79 5.82 -2.07
CA ILE A 6 -5.72 5.20 -1.11
C ILE A 6 -7.11 5.10 -1.70
N GLN A 7 -7.74 3.93 -1.51
CA GLN A 7 -9.13 3.68 -1.83
C GLN A 7 -9.89 3.39 -0.52
N PRO A 8 -10.94 4.17 -0.19
CA PRO A 8 -11.70 3.95 1.04
C PRO A 8 -12.49 2.65 0.98
N ILE A 9 -12.47 1.90 2.08
CA ILE A 9 -13.31 0.73 2.30
C ILE A 9 -14.39 1.11 3.30
N PHE A 10 -15.65 0.92 2.90
CA PHE A 10 -16.81 1.22 3.73
C PHE A 10 -17.50 -0.06 4.19
N ASN A 11 -18.01 -0.04 5.42
CA ASN A 11 -18.95 -1.05 5.88
C ASN A 11 -20.29 -0.83 5.15
N LYS A 12 -20.71 -1.77 4.30
CA LYS A 12 -21.93 -1.64 3.50
C LYS A 12 -23.21 -1.49 4.35
N TYR A 13 -23.26 -2.11 5.52
CA TYR A 13 -24.45 -2.09 6.38
C TYR A 13 -24.53 -0.83 7.25
N LYS A 14 -23.38 -0.32 7.69
CA LYS A 14 -23.30 0.87 8.58
C LYS A 14 -22.97 2.17 7.84
N GLY A 15 -22.55 2.10 6.58
CA GLY A 15 -22.06 3.26 5.81
C GLY A 15 -20.77 3.89 6.36
N SER A 16 -20.15 3.30 7.38
CA SER A 16 -19.00 3.86 8.08
C SER A 16 -17.68 3.49 7.40
N LEU A 17 -16.73 4.42 7.37
CA LEU A 17 -15.36 4.15 6.92
C LEU A 17 -14.72 3.09 7.82
N VAL A 18 -14.20 2.02 7.22
CA VAL A 18 -13.48 0.95 7.91
C VAL A 18 -11.98 1.21 7.85
N GLY A 19 -11.49 1.61 6.69
CA GLY A 19 -10.07 1.80 6.44
C GLY A 19 -9.79 2.18 5.00
N TYR A 20 -8.52 2.10 4.61
CA TYR A 20 -8.09 2.36 3.24
C TYR A 20 -7.31 1.17 2.68
N GLU A 21 -7.63 0.78 1.45
CA GLU A 21 -6.74 -0.02 0.62
C GLU A 21 -5.66 0.88 0.02
N MET A 22 -4.40 0.46 0.16
CA MET A 22 -3.24 1.15 -0.39
C MET A 22 -2.83 0.51 -1.71
N LEU A 23 -2.83 1.34 -2.75
CA LEU A 23 -2.56 0.95 -4.13
C LEU A 23 -1.31 1.68 -4.62
N ILE A 24 -0.23 0.95 -4.87
CA ILE A 24 1.03 1.55 -5.31
C ILE A 24 0.92 2.09 -6.74
N ARG A 25 1.54 3.24 -6.99
CA ARG A 25 1.63 3.91 -8.29
C ARG A 25 3.08 4.26 -8.57
N GLU A 26 3.42 4.24 -9.85
CA GLU A 26 4.70 4.68 -10.37
C GLU A 26 4.53 6.00 -11.12
N TYR A 27 5.46 6.92 -10.94
CA TYR A 27 5.52 8.17 -11.68
C TYR A 27 6.42 8.03 -12.90
N VAL A 28 5.83 8.12 -14.10
CA VAL A 28 6.51 7.98 -15.40
C VAL A 28 5.98 9.07 -16.33
N ASN A 29 6.86 9.73 -17.09
CA ASN A 29 6.50 10.72 -18.12
C ASN A 29 5.44 11.75 -17.67
N GLY A 30 5.59 12.29 -16.46
CA GLY A 30 4.71 13.35 -15.95
C GLY A 30 3.38 12.89 -15.36
N HIS A 31 3.12 11.58 -15.27
CA HIS A 31 1.85 11.06 -14.77
C HIS A 31 2.03 9.86 -13.83
N TRP A 32 1.03 9.65 -12.97
CA TRP A 32 0.94 8.50 -12.10
C TRP A 32 0.20 7.37 -12.80
N GLN A 33 0.81 6.19 -12.84
CA GLN A 33 0.24 5.01 -13.46
C GLN A 33 0.42 3.77 -12.57
N LEU A 34 -0.26 2.68 -12.93
CA LEU A 34 0.04 1.38 -12.35
C LEU A 34 1.48 0.98 -12.73
N PRO A 35 2.26 0.41 -11.80
CA PRO A 35 3.53 -0.21 -12.16
C PRO A 35 3.27 -1.30 -13.19
N GLN A 36 4.11 -1.35 -14.22
CA GLN A 36 3.97 -2.37 -15.27
C GLN A 36 4.12 -3.80 -14.71
N CYS A 37 4.95 -3.96 -13.68
CA CYS A 37 5.11 -5.20 -12.95
C CYS A 37 5.23 -4.90 -11.46
N PHE A 38 4.30 -5.39 -10.64
CA PHE A 38 4.33 -5.18 -9.20
C PHE A 38 5.54 -5.85 -8.55
N SER A 39 5.92 -7.05 -9.00
CA SER A 39 7.09 -7.79 -8.52
C SER A 39 8.43 -7.14 -8.89
N ALA A 40 8.44 -6.18 -9.82
CA ALA A 40 9.65 -5.44 -10.18
C ALA A 40 9.97 -4.29 -9.21
N ILE A 41 9.03 -3.95 -8.31
CA ILE A 41 9.26 -2.94 -7.27
C ILE A 41 10.22 -3.54 -6.24
N PRO A 42 11.36 -2.88 -5.93
CA PRO A 42 12.26 -3.37 -4.91
C PRO A 42 11.55 -3.53 -3.56
N LYS A 43 11.69 -4.70 -2.92
CA LYS A 43 11.01 -5.03 -1.65
C LYS A 43 11.23 -3.95 -0.58
N GLN A 44 12.47 -3.50 -0.42
CA GLN A 44 12.85 -2.46 0.52
C GLN A 44 12.14 -1.12 0.24
N VAL A 45 12.04 -0.72 -1.04
CA VAL A 45 11.34 0.51 -1.42
C VAL A 45 9.85 0.40 -1.07
N GLN A 46 9.26 -0.78 -1.26
CA GLN A 46 7.86 -1.00 -0.92
C GLN A 46 7.62 -1.01 0.59
N SER A 47 8.45 -1.70 1.38
CA SER A 47 8.30 -1.76 2.84
C SER A 47 8.49 -0.41 3.51
N GLU A 48 9.53 0.34 3.15
CA GLU A 48 9.77 1.69 3.67
C GLU A 48 8.62 2.65 3.34
N LEU A 49 8.11 2.57 2.11
CA LEU A 49 6.97 3.37 1.68
C LEU A 49 5.69 2.97 2.41
N LEU A 50 5.48 1.67 2.64
CA LEU A 50 4.34 1.12 3.37
C LEU A 50 4.31 1.66 4.81
N VAL A 51 5.41 1.49 5.56
CA VAL A 51 5.55 1.96 6.94
C VAL A 51 5.33 3.48 7.00
N THR A 52 5.96 4.23 6.11
CA THR A 52 5.84 5.69 6.07
C THR A 52 4.40 6.15 5.84
N VAL A 53 3.66 5.50 4.94
CA VAL A 53 2.27 5.88 4.64
C VAL A 53 1.33 5.40 5.73
N ALA A 54 1.50 4.19 6.25
CA ALA A 54 0.70 3.65 7.35
C ALA A 54 0.83 4.53 8.60
N GLN A 55 2.02 4.99 8.96
CA GLN A 55 2.24 5.92 10.09
C GLN A 55 1.54 7.27 9.90
N LYS A 56 1.42 7.76 8.66
CA LYS A 56 0.67 8.99 8.37
C LYS A 56 -0.84 8.78 8.50
N LEU A 57 -1.33 7.59 8.11
CA LEU A 57 -2.74 7.24 8.13
C LEU A 57 -3.25 6.80 9.51
N SER A 58 -2.40 6.20 10.35
CA SER A 58 -2.75 5.66 11.68
C SER A 58 -3.36 6.71 12.61
N ARG A 59 -3.10 8.00 12.37
CA ARG A 59 -3.70 9.12 13.10
C ARG A 59 -5.18 9.34 12.78
N LYS A 60 -5.72 8.70 11.73
CA LYS A 60 -7.05 8.98 11.17
C LYS A 60 -7.94 7.74 11.02
N ILE A 61 -7.38 6.55 10.95
CA ILE A 61 -8.10 5.30 10.66
C ILE A 61 -7.50 4.10 11.40
N GLY A 62 -8.33 3.11 11.69
CA GLY A 62 -7.92 1.91 12.43
C GLY A 62 -7.24 0.82 11.60
N PHE A 63 -7.48 0.79 10.28
CA PHE A 63 -6.99 -0.30 9.42
C PHE A 63 -6.51 0.21 8.06
N VAL A 64 -5.36 -0.30 7.63
CA VAL A 64 -4.87 -0.21 6.25
C VAL A 64 -4.78 -1.60 5.65
N TYR A 65 -5.06 -1.69 4.36
CA TYR A 65 -4.94 -2.92 3.58
C TYR A 65 -3.89 -2.68 2.51
N PHE A 66 -3.02 -3.65 2.25
CA PHE A 66 -1.98 -3.54 1.24
C PHE A 66 -1.82 -4.86 0.50
N ASN A 67 -1.29 -4.77 -0.71
CA ASN A 67 -1.09 -5.90 -1.60
C ASN A 67 0.33 -6.46 -1.40
N LEU A 68 0.46 -7.78 -1.50
CA LEU A 68 1.71 -8.53 -1.38
C LEU A 68 1.85 -9.49 -2.54
N THR A 69 3.07 -9.76 -2.98
CA THR A 69 3.34 -10.95 -3.80
C THR A 69 3.50 -12.19 -2.92
N TRP A 70 3.41 -13.37 -3.53
CA TRP A 70 3.66 -14.64 -2.84
C TRP A 70 5.08 -14.69 -2.24
N GLU A 71 6.07 -14.19 -2.97
CA GLU A 71 7.46 -14.16 -2.53
C GLU A 71 7.65 -13.25 -1.31
N GLN A 72 6.92 -12.13 -1.24
CA GLN A 72 6.96 -11.21 -0.10
C GLN A 72 6.23 -11.79 1.11
N PHE A 73 5.14 -12.53 0.88
CA PHE A 73 4.40 -13.19 1.94
C PHE A 73 5.22 -14.27 2.66
N LEU A 74 6.12 -14.94 1.93
CA LEU A 74 7.02 -15.96 2.48
C LEU A 74 8.39 -15.40 2.94
N ASP A 75 8.61 -14.10 2.80
CA ASP A 75 9.89 -13.47 3.13
C ASP A 75 9.92 -13.05 4.62
N ASN A 76 10.82 -13.66 5.39
CA ASN A 76 10.96 -13.40 6.82
C ASN A 76 11.38 -11.95 7.13
N GLU A 77 12.14 -11.29 6.26
CA GLU A 77 12.52 -9.89 6.45
C GLU A 77 11.32 -8.99 6.19
N PHE A 78 10.53 -9.30 5.16
CA PHE A 78 9.30 -8.55 4.87
C PHE A 78 8.25 -8.73 5.97
N ALA A 79 8.20 -9.88 6.64
CA ALA A 79 7.29 -10.13 7.77
C ALA A 79 7.62 -9.30 9.03
N GLN A 80 8.80 -8.69 9.11
CA GLN A 80 9.24 -7.91 10.28
C GLN A 80 9.01 -6.38 10.15
N ILE A 81 8.39 -5.94 9.06
CA ILE A 81 8.14 -4.51 8.77
C ILE A 81 7.09 -3.86 9.68
#